data_AF-A0A414FNX7-F1
#
_entry.id   AF-A0A414FNX7-F1
#
_cell.length_a   1.000
_cell.length_b   1.000
_cell.length_c   1.000
_cell.angle_alpha   90.00
_cell.angle_beta   90.00
_cell.angle_gamma   90.00
#
_symmetry.space_group_name_H-M   'P 1'
#
loop_
_entity.id
_entity.type
_entity.pdbx_description
1 polymer ?
#
loop_
_entity_poly.entity_id
_entity_poly.type
_entity_poly.pdbx_seq_one_letter_code
_entity_poly.pdbx_strand_id
1 'polypeptide(L)'
;MYKAITNCIINWDSPTYCQLSPTCKGWGCRFLTTPIEETPVTVQEKAELFSKVYREAKQKGVLECPHYRSIFIDEVLENIGIN
;
A
#
# COMPACT_ATOMS: atom_id res chain seq x y z
N MET A 1 -8.98 -1.94 -16.71
CA MET A 1 -8.17 -0.91 -16.04
C MET A 1 -9.08 0.10 -15.34
N TYR A 2 -8.88 0.33 -14.04
CA TYR A 2 -9.67 1.29 -13.27
C TYR A 2 -9.36 2.72 -13.73
N LYS A 3 -10.36 3.50 -14.16
CA LYS A 3 -10.17 4.89 -14.64
C LYS A 3 -9.35 5.76 -13.68
N ALA A 4 -9.57 5.60 -12.36
CA ALA A 4 -8.82 6.32 -11.34
C ALA A 4 -7.32 5.96 -11.31
N ILE A 5 -6.99 4.66 -11.44
CA ILE A 5 -5.59 4.20 -11.50
C ILE A 5 -4.94 4.64 -12.80
N THR A 6 -5.62 4.53 -13.95
CA THR A 6 -5.09 5.02 -15.23
C THR A 6 -4.72 6.50 -15.16
N ASN A 7 -5.63 7.33 -14.63
CA ASN A 7 -5.35 8.75 -14.44
C ASN A 7 -4.21 8.98 -13.46
N CYS A 8 -4.13 8.21 -12.37
CA CYS A 8 -3.03 8.28 -11.41
C CYS A 8 -1.67 7.98 -12.05
N ILE A 9 -1.60 6.96 -12.93
CA ILE A 9 -0.37 6.58 -13.63
C ILE A 9 0.09 7.72 -14.55
N ILE A 10 -0.85 8.32 -15.30
CA ILE A 10 -0.53 9.41 -16.24
C ILE A 10 -0.04 10.67 -15.50
N ASN A 11 -0.61 10.96 -14.33
CA ASN A 11 -0.28 12.13 -13.54
C ASN A 11 0.84 11.89 -12.51
N TRP A 12 1.48 10.71 -12.52
CA TRP A 12 2.57 10.40 -11.61
C TRP A 12 3.80 11.27 -11.94
N ASP A 13 4.32 12.00 -10.95
CA ASP A 13 5.46 12.90 -11.13
C ASP A 13 6.72 12.45 -10.38
N SER A 14 6.56 11.78 -9.24
CA SER A 14 7.63 11.50 -8.30
C SER A 14 7.21 10.42 -7.30
N PRO A 15 8.17 9.80 -6.58
CA PRO A 15 7.85 8.80 -5.55
C PRO A 15 6.93 9.32 -4.44
N THR A 16 6.95 10.61 -4.12
CA THR A 16 6.09 11.20 -3.08
C THR A 16 4.63 11.31 -3.53
N TYR A 17 4.35 11.31 -4.84
CA TYR A 17 3.00 11.27 -5.39
C TYR A 17 2.20 10.05 -4.90
N CYS A 18 2.87 8.93 -4.65
CA CYS A 18 2.27 7.69 -4.18
C CYS A 18 2.03 7.64 -2.67
N GLN A 19 2.40 8.69 -1.92
CA GLN A 19 2.17 8.74 -0.48
C GLN A 19 0.68 8.97 -0.16
N LEU A 20 0.23 8.42 0.96
CA LEU A 20 -1.13 8.60 1.46
C LEU A 20 -1.37 10.05 1.94
N SER A 21 -0.34 10.66 2.55
CA SER A 21 -0.30 12.08 2.93
C SER A 21 1.14 12.59 2.90
N PRO A 22 1.40 13.91 3.01
CA PRO A 22 2.76 14.46 2.98
C PRO A 22 3.73 13.88 4.03
N THR A 23 3.20 13.31 5.12
CA THR A 23 3.99 12.73 6.22
C THR A 23 3.81 11.22 6.35
N CYS A 24 2.95 10.59 5.54
CA CYS A 24 2.62 9.18 5.64
C CYS A 24 2.71 8.49 4.27
N LYS A 25 3.69 7.59 4.12
CA LYS A 25 3.83 6.76 2.92
C LYS A 25 2.68 5.77 2.73
N GLY A 26 2.01 5.38 3.82
CA GLY A 26 1.01 4.31 3.80
C GLY A 26 1.61 3.00 3.29
N TRP A 27 0.85 2.25 2.50
CA TRP A 27 1.26 0.96 1.91
C TRP A 27 2.02 1.08 0.59
N GLY A 28 2.67 2.22 0.33
CA GLY A 28 3.38 2.49 -0.93
C GLY A 28 2.48 2.90 -2.10
N CYS A 29 1.19 3.15 -1.86
CA CYS A 29 0.26 3.71 -2.83
C CYS A 29 -0.85 4.50 -2.14
N ARG A 30 -1.13 5.71 -2.62
CA ARG A 30 -2.17 6.62 -2.09
C ARG A 30 -3.61 6.07 -2.15
N PHE A 31 -3.83 5.02 -2.93
CA PHE A 31 -5.13 4.35 -3.04
C PHE A 31 -5.28 3.17 -2.06
N LEU A 32 -4.21 2.75 -1.40
CA LEU A 32 -4.25 1.69 -0.38
C LEU A 32 -4.43 2.33 0.98
N THR A 33 -5.57 2.03 1.60
CA THR A 33 -6.08 2.74 2.77
C THR A 33 -6.41 1.80 3.93
N THR A 34 -6.13 0.50 3.79
CA THR A 34 -6.31 -0.48 4.87
C THR A 34 -5.67 0.04 6.17
N PRO A 35 -6.45 0.29 7.23
CA PRO A 35 -5.89 0.79 8.48
C PRO A 35 -5.13 -0.31 9.22
N ILE A 36 -4.17 0.11 10.04
CA ILE A 36 -3.54 -0.74 11.05
C ILE A 36 -4.24 -0.40 12.36
N GLU A 37 -5.25 -1.18 12.73
CA GLU A 37 -6.04 -0.94 13.95
C GLU A 37 -5.21 -1.25 15.21
N GLU A 38 -4.48 -2.35 15.15
CA GLU A 38 -3.55 -2.81 16.19
C GLU A 38 -2.24 -3.23 15.54
N THR A 39 -1.12 -2.97 16.22
CA THR A 39 0.21 -3.35 15.75
C THR A 39 0.33 -4.89 15.73
N PRO A 40 0.46 -5.54 14.56
CA PRO A 40 0.60 -6.99 14.48
C PRO A 40 1.91 -7.44 15.13
N VAL A 41 1.83 -8.39 16.06
CA VAL A 41 2.98 -8.91 16.82
C VAL A 41 3.43 -10.26 16.26
N THR A 42 2.48 -11.09 15.85
CA THR A 42 2.74 -12.44 15.37
C THR A 42 2.88 -12.49 13.85
N VAL A 43 3.57 -13.52 13.35
CA VAL A 43 3.68 -13.80 11.90
C VAL A 43 2.28 -13.98 11.28
N GLN A 44 1.35 -14.60 12.02
CA GLN A 44 -0.01 -14.81 11.54
C GLN A 44 -0.75 -13.48 11.35
N GLU A 45 -0.70 -12.57 12.33
CA GLU A 45 -1.33 -11.25 12.22
C GLU A 45 -0.73 -10.43 11.08
N LYS A 46 0.59 -10.49 10.89
CA LYS A 46 1.26 -9.86 9.73
C LYS A 46 0.76 -10.44 8.40
N ALA A 47 0.62 -11.77 8.30
CA ALA A 47 0.12 -12.43 7.10
C ALA A 47 -1.36 -12.12 6.82
N GLU A 48 -2.19 -12.00 7.86
CA GLU A 48 -3.58 -11.57 7.74
C GLU A 48 -3.68 -10.13 7.24
N LEU A 49 -2.87 -9.22 7.79
CA LEU A 49 -2.81 -7.84 7.35
C LEU A 49 -2.28 -7.71 5.92
N PHE A 50 -1.22 -8.45 5.56
CA PHE A 50 -0.74 -8.56 4.19
C PHE A 50 -1.88 -8.93 3.24
N SER A 51 -2.64 -9.98 3.59
CA SER A 51 -3.73 -10.49 2.78
C SER A 51 -4.84 -9.46 2.59
N LYS A 52 -5.15 -8.66 3.63
CA LYS A 52 -6.12 -7.55 3.54
C LYS A 52 -5.65 -6.47 2.56
N VAL A 53 -4.41 -5.98 2.71
CA VAL A 53 -3.84 -4.93 1.85
C VAL A 53 -3.70 -5.41 0.41
N TYR A 54 -3.21 -6.63 0.21
CA TYR A 54 -3.05 -7.22 -1.12
C TYR A 54 -4.40 -7.38 -1.84
N ARG A 55 -5.45 -7.80 -1.12
CA ARG A 55 -6.81 -7.89 -1.66
C ARG A 55 -7.35 -6.52 -2.05
N GLU A 56 -7.14 -5.49 -1.23
CA GLU A 56 -7.49 -4.10 -1.57
C GLU A 56 -6.76 -3.66 -2.85
N ALA A 57 -5.45 -3.93 -2.95
CA ALA A 57 -4.66 -3.59 -4.13
C ALA A 57 -5.18 -4.24 -5.40
N LYS A 58 -5.54 -5.53 -5.33
CA LYS A 58 -6.16 -6.24 -6.45
C LYS A 58 -7.51 -5.64 -6.83
N GLN A 59 -8.38 -5.38 -5.85
CA GLN A 59 -9.72 -4.83 -6.06
C GLN A 59 -9.72 -3.41 -6.62
N LYS A 60 -8.69 -2.61 -6.33
CA LYS A 60 -8.57 -1.24 -6.84
C LYS A 60 -7.77 -1.15 -8.14
N GLY A 61 -7.21 -2.27 -8.64
CA GLY A 61 -6.35 -2.30 -9.82
C GLY A 61 -4.94 -1.75 -9.58
N VAL A 62 -4.53 -1.55 -8.32
CA VAL A 62 -3.20 -1.04 -7.95
C VAL A 62 -2.09 -1.99 -8.38
N LEU A 63 -2.36 -3.30 -8.44
CA LEU A 63 -1.41 -4.31 -8.93
C LEU A 63 -1.08 -4.14 -10.43
N GLU A 64 -1.87 -3.38 -11.19
CA GLU A 64 -1.62 -3.06 -12.61
C GLU A 64 -0.80 -1.77 -12.77
N CYS A 65 -0.50 -1.05 -11.68
CA CYS A 65 0.23 0.21 -11.71
C CYS A 65 1.74 -0.04 -11.82
N PRO A 66 2.45 0.51 -12.84
CA PRO A 66 3.89 0.30 -13.01
C PRO A 66 4.74 0.96 -11.92
N HIS A 67 4.18 1.91 -11.18
CA HIS A 67 4.86 2.61 -10.08
C HIS A 67 4.67 1.93 -8.72
N TYR A 68 3.74 0.98 -8.62
CA TYR A 68 3.50 0.24 -7.39
C TYR A 68 4.29 -1.07 -7.37
N ARG A 69 4.87 -1.38 -6.22
CA ARG A 69 5.54 -2.67 -5.98
C ARG A 69 4.93 -3.30 -4.74
N SER A 70 4.47 -4.55 -4.86
CA SER A 70 3.86 -5.28 -3.73
C SER A 70 4.83 -5.48 -2.56
N ILE A 71 6.15 -5.43 -2.80
CA ILE A 71 7.18 -5.48 -1.75
C ILE A 71 7.00 -4.40 -0.68
N PHE A 72 6.35 -3.27 -1.00
CA PHE A 72 6.07 -2.22 -0.01
C PHE A 72 5.15 -2.70 1.12
N ILE A 73 4.32 -3.72 0.88
CA ILE A 73 3.49 -4.30 1.95
C ILE A 73 4.40 -4.99 2.97
N ASP A 74 5.32 -5.83 2.48
CA ASP A 74 6.30 -6.52 3.33
C ASP A 74 7.19 -5.53 4.07
N GLU A 75 7.76 -4.53 3.38
CA GLU A 75 8.59 -3.49 4.00
C GLU A 75 7.84 -2.76 5.14
N VAL A 76 6.57 -2.42 4.94
CA VAL A 76 5.76 -1.79 5.99
C VAL A 76 5.55 -2.77 7.16
N LEU A 77 5.21 -4.03 6.91
CA LEU A 77 5.01 -5.05 7.95
C LEU A 77 6.29 -5.40 8.73
N GLU A 78 7.46 -5.29 8.10
CA GLU A 78 8.75 -5.47 8.76
C GLU A 78 9.08 -4.30 9.69
N ASN A 79 8.72 -3.07 9.30
CA ASN A 79 9.03 -1.86 10.08
C ASN A 79 7.96 -1.53 11.14
N ILE A 80 6.74 -2.06 11.02
CA ILE A 80 5.71 -1.88 12.04
C ILE A 80 6.14 -2.55 13.35
N GLY A 81 6.16 -1.76 14.44
CA GLY A 81 6.50 -2.23 15.79
C GLY A 81 7.98 -2.12 16.17
N ILE A 82 8.85 -1.64 15.27
CA ILE A 82 10.22 -1.25 15.61
C ILE A 82 10.20 0.21 16.07
N ASN A 83 10.19 0.42 17.39
CA ASN A 83 10.45 1.71 18.04
C ASN A 83 11.87 1.72 18.62
#